data_AF-G2E6L3-F1
#
_entry.id   AF-G2E6L3-F1
#
_cell.length_a   1.000
_cell.length_b   1.000
_cell.length_c   1.000
_cell.angle_alpha   90.00
_cell.angle_beta   90.00
_cell.angle_gamma   90.00
#
_symmetry.space_group_name_H-M   'P 1'
#
loop_
_entity.id
_entity.type
_entity.pdbx_description
1 polymer ?
#
loop_
_entity_poly.entity_id
_entity_poly.type
_entity_poly.pdbx_seq_one_letter_code
_entity_poly.pdbx_strand_id
1 'polypeptide(L)'
;MYIDPSDWPAPIGPQGTAQASSPESLRVEITLDLVQQLIEEGRIGAADLHCLDAGSKQRLQRACLDNCARDLSYRAQFEHALV
;
A
#
# COMPACT_ATOMS: atom_id res chain seq x y z
N MET A 1 -41.46 -18.37 -8.92
CA MET A 1 -40.86 -19.52 -8.19
C MET A 1 -39.87 -18.95 -7.21
N TYR A 2 -40.05 -19.20 -5.91
CA TYR A 2 -39.12 -18.79 -4.86
C TYR A 2 -38.08 -19.90 -4.72
N ILE A 3 -36.79 -19.54 -4.78
CA ILE A 3 -35.67 -20.48 -4.65
C ILE A 3 -35.21 -20.43 -3.19
N ASP A 4 -35.15 -21.59 -2.55
CA ASP A 4 -34.68 -21.71 -1.17
C ASP A 4 -33.18 -21.37 -1.10
N PRO A 5 -32.70 -20.63 -0.09
CA PRO A 5 -31.27 -20.31 0.07
C PRO A 5 -30.37 -21.55 0.17
N SER A 6 -30.92 -22.72 0.51
CA SER A 6 -30.19 -23.99 0.59
C SER A 6 -29.98 -24.66 -0.77
N ASP A 7 -30.74 -24.25 -1.80
CA ASP A 7 -30.62 -24.73 -3.19
C ASP A 7 -29.59 -23.91 -4.00
N TRP A 8 -28.88 -22.98 -3.36
CA TRP A 8 -27.84 -22.23 -4.04
C TRP A 8 -26.69 -23.19 -4.43
N PRO A 9 -26.28 -23.27 -5.71
CA PRO A 9 -25.15 -24.08 -6.10
C PRO A 9 -23.91 -23.57 -5.38
N ALA A 10 -23.31 -24.42 -4.52
CA ALA A 10 -22.09 -24.10 -3.81
C ALA A 10 -21.10 -23.42 -4.77
N PRO A 11 -20.41 -22.34 -4.38
CA PRO A 11 -19.49 -21.66 -5.28
C PRO A 11 -18.42 -22.65 -5.73
N ILE A 12 -18.58 -23.17 -6.94
CA ILE A 12 -17.56 -23.83 -7.75
C ILE A 12 -16.57 -22.74 -8.17
N GLY A 13 -15.87 -22.19 -7.17
CA GLY A 13 -14.62 -21.50 -7.42
C GLY A 13 -13.63 -22.54 -7.96
N PRO A 14 -12.82 -22.21 -8.97
CA PRO A 14 -11.75 -23.09 -9.36
C PRO A 14 -10.84 -23.30 -8.14
N GLN A 15 -10.89 -24.50 -7.54
CA GLN A 15 -9.82 -25.02 -6.70
C GLN A 15 -8.64 -25.39 -7.60
N GLY A 16 -8.07 -24.37 -8.22
CA GLY A 16 -6.77 -24.43 -8.84
C GLY A 16 -5.88 -23.54 -8.00
N THR A 17 -5.08 -24.14 -7.12
CA THR A 17 -3.79 -23.56 -6.76
C THR A 17 -2.96 -23.50 -8.04
N ALA A 18 -3.30 -22.57 -8.93
CA ALA A 18 -2.39 -22.07 -9.93
C ALA A 18 -1.33 -21.33 -9.12
N GLN A 19 -0.33 -22.08 -8.67
CA GLN A 19 0.96 -21.55 -8.29
C GLN A 19 1.53 -20.96 -9.58
N ALA A 20 1.04 -19.76 -9.92
CA ALA A 20 1.69 -18.89 -10.86
C ALA A 20 3.14 -18.83 -10.39
N SER A 21 4.07 -19.17 -11.28
CA SER A 21 5.48 -18.90 -11.07
C SER A 21 5.60 -17.40 -10.85
N SER A 22 5.52 -17.00 -9.58
CA SER A 22 5.64 -15.62 -9.17
C SER A 22 7.04 -15.18 -9.59
N PRO A 23 7.21 -13.96 -10.14
CA PRO A 23 8.55 -13.39 -10.26
C PRO A 23 9.24 -13.53 -8.90
N GLU A 24 10.48 -14.00 -8.88
CA GLU A 24 11.23 -14.23 -7.65
C GLU A 24 11.21 -12.96 -6.80
N SER A 25 10.38 -12.96 -5.76
CA SER A 25 10.18 -11.78 -4.92
C SER A 25 11.29 -11.74 -3.88
N LEU A 26 12.22 -10.80 -4.01
CA LEU A 26 13.23 -10.55 -3.00
C LEU A 26 12.59 -9.83 -1.80
N ARG A 27 12.68 -10.43 -0.62
CA ARG A 27 12.23 -9.81 0.64
C ARG A 27 13.42 -9.21 1.34
N VAL A 28 13.41 -7.89 1.50
CA VAL A 28 14.47 -7.15 2.19
C VAL A 28 13.86 -6.46 3.39
N GLU A 29 14.50 -6.61 4.55
CA GLU A 29 14.17 -5.83 5.73
C GLU A 29 14.95 -4.52 5.67
N ILE A 30 14.25 -3.41 5.78
CA ILE A 30 14.81 -2.06 5.76
C ILE A 30 14.27 -1.29 6.95
N THR A 31 15.11 -0.41 7.51
CA THR A 31 14.71 0.43 8.64
C THR A 31 13.69 1.48 8.20
N LEU A 32 12.82 1.88 9.12
CA LEU A 32 11.80 2.89 8.84
C LEU A 32 12.43 4.24 8.48
N ASP A 33 13.55 4.61 9.11
CA ASP A 33 14.29 5.84 8.81
C ASP A 33 14.77 5.89 7.35
N LEU A 34 15.31 4.78 6.85
CA LEU A 34 15.74 4.70 5.44
C LEU A 34 14.55 4.81 4.49
N VAL A 35 13.44 4.16 4.83
CA VAL A 35 12.20 4.27 4.04
C VAL A 35 11.69 5.71 4.00
N GLN A 36 11.69 6.40 5.14
CA GLN A 36 11.30 7.80 5.22
C GLN A 36 12.18 8.69 4.36
N GLN A 37 13.51 8.51 4.42
CA GLN A 37 14.43 9.27 3.59
C GLN A 37 14.16 9.05 2.09
N LEU A 38 13.93 7.80 1.66
CA LEU A 38 13.64 7.48 0.26
C LEU A 38 12.31 8.05 -0.23
N ILE A 39 11.30 8.12 0.65
CA ILE A 39 10.00 8.77 0.36
C ILE A 39 10.19 10.28 0.24
N GLU A 40 10.93 10.90 1.17
CA GLU A 40 11.23 12.35 1.13
C GLU A 40 12.01 12.76 -0.12
N GLU A 41 12.93 11.90 -0.58
CA GLU A 41 13.66 12.09 -1.84
C GLU A 41 12.82 11.77 -3.09
N GLY A 42 11.59 11.27 -2.94
CA GLY A 42 10.72 10.89 -4.04
C GLY A 42 11.19 9.67 -4.84
N ARG A 43 12.08 8.85 -4.27
CA ARG A 43 12.65 7.67 -4.95
C ARG A 43 11.75 6.45 -4.91
N ILE A 44 10.92 6.34 -3.87
CA ILE A 44 9.95 5.26 -3.70
C ILE A 44 8.63 5.83 -3.18
N GLY A 45 7.53 5.23 -3.60
CA GLY A 45 6.19 5.49 -3.08
C GLY A 45 5.68 4.35 -2.20
N ALA A 46 4.55 4.61 -1.53
CA ALA A 46 3.85 3.59 -0.75
C ALA A 46 3.42 2.37 -1.58
N ALA A 47 3.22 2.55 -2.89
CA ALA A 47 2.83 1.49 -3.81
C ALA A 47 3.99 0.53 -4.15
N ASP A 48 5.23 0.97 -3.98
CA ASP A 48 6.43 0.17 -4.29
C ASP A 48 6.82 -0.78 -3.15
N LEU A 49 6.19 -0.63 -1.99
CA LEU A 49 6.53 -1.35 -0.77
C LEU A 49 5.44 -2.35 -0.37
N HIS A 50 5.84 -3.60 -0.21
CA HIS A 50 5.02 -4.64 0.39
C HIS A 50 5.49 -4.92 1.83
N CYS A 51 4.66 -4.58 2.81
CA CYS A 51 4.94 -4.88 4.21
C CYS A 51 4.63 -6.33 4.54
N LEU A 52 5.50 -6.97 5.31
CA LEU A 52 5.35 -8.37 5.76
C LEU A 52 4.37 -8.53 6.93
N ASP A 53 4.16 -7.46 7.70
CA ASP A 53 3.24 -7.42 8.84
C ASP A 53 2.35 -6.18 8.83
N ALA A 54 1.19 -6.29 9.48
CA ALA A 54 0.20 -5.22 9.53
C ALA A 54 0.69 -3.98 10.29
N GLY A 55 1.56 -4.15 11.30
CA GLY A 55 2.12 -3.04 12.08
C GLY A 55 3.07 -2.18 11.24
N SER A 56 3.92 -2.81 10.43
CA SER A 56 4.80 -2.15 9.47
C SER A 56 4.00 -1.45 8.37
N LYS A 57 2.90 -2.06 7.90
CA LYS A 57 1.98 -1.40 6.96
C LYS A 57 1.39 -0.11 7.53
N GLN A 58 0.90 -0.15 8.76
CA GLN A 58 0.32 1.03 9.40
C GLN A 58 1.37 2.12 9.65
N ARG A 59 2.59 1.74 10.08
CA ARG A 59 3.70 2.69 10.23
C ARG A 59 4.10 3.33 8.91
N LEU A 60 4.20 2.54 7.84
CA LEU A 60 4.49 3.04 6.50
C LEU A 60 3.41 4.00 6.01
N GLN A 61 2.13 3.63 6.14
CA GLN A 61 1.01 4.49 5.74
C GLN A 61 1.06 5.83 6.47
N ARG A 62 1.32 5.83 7.78
CA ARG A 62 1.45 7.06 8.55
C ARG A 62 2.61 7.92 8.05
N ALA A 63 3.79 7.33 7.84
CA ALA A 63 4.95 8.05 7.31
C ALA A 63 4.67 8.69 5.94
N CYS A 64 4.01 7.96 5.04
CA CYS A 64 3.63 8.50 3.72
C CYS A 64 2.62 9.64 3.83
N LEU A 65 1.59 9.50 4.68
CA LEU A 65 0.58 10.53 4.88
C LEU A 65 1.17 11.80 5.51
N ASP A 66 2.07 11.65 6.49
CA ASP A 66 2.76 12.77 7.12
C ASP A 66 3.65 13.51 6.11
N ASN A 67 4.32 12.79 5.20
CA ASN A 67 5.07 13.39 4.11
C ASN A 67 4.17 14.16 3.12
N CYS A 68 3.05 13.56 2.68
CA CYS A 68 2.09 14.24 1.80
C CYS A 68 1.49 15.49 2.46
N ALA A 69 1.16 15.41 3.76
CA ALA A 69 0.64 16.54 4.51
C ALA A 69 1.67 17.69 4.60
N ARG A 70 2.95 17.36 4.79
CA ARG A 70 4.05 18.35 4.78
C ARG A 70 4.21 18.99 3.40
N ASP A 71 4.20 18.22 2.33
CA ASP A 71 4.30 18.74 0.95
C ASP A 71 3.12 19.67 0.61
N LEU A 72 1.88 19.24 0.91
CA LEU A 72 0.68 20.05 0.71
C LEU A 72 0.72 21.35 1.52
N SER A 73 1.18 21.28 2.77
CA SER A 73 1.32 22.48 3.62
C SER A 73 2.37 23.45 3.08
N TYR A 74 3.49 22.94 2.59
CA TYR A 74 4.54 23.75 1.96
C TYR A 74 4.02 24.44 0.70
N ARG A 75 3.32 23.70 -0.18
CA ARG A 75 2.73 24.27 -1.40
C ARG A 75 1.68 25.34 -1.09
N ALA A 76 0.81 25.10 -0.11
CA ALA A 76 -0.19 26.08 0.32
C ALA A 76 0.44 27.37 0.87
N GLN A 77 1.59 27.28 1.54
CA GLN A 77 2.34 28.46 2.03
C GLN A 77 2.98 29.26 0.88
N PHE A 78 3.47 28.59 -0.15
CA PHE A 78 4.10 29.24 -1.29
C PHE A 78 3.11 29.90 -2.25
N GLU A 79 1.92 29.33 -2.46
CA GLU A 79 0.86 29.96 -3.25
C GLU A 79 0.34 31.25 -2.60
N HIS A 80 0.35 31.32 -1.27
CA HIS A 80 -0.07 32.50 -0.51
C HIS A 80 0.98 33.62 -0.44
N ALA A 81 2.22 33.36 -0.86
CA ALA A 81 3.33 34.33 -0.88
C ALA A 81 3.54 34.99 -2.24
N LEU A 82 2.79 34.57 -3.28
CA LEU A 82 2.88 35.07 -4.65
C LEU A 82 1.68 35.95 -5.08
N VAL A 83 0.82 36.33 -4.13
CA VAL A 83 -0.32 37.25 -4.34
C VAL A 83 -0.07 38.59 -3.67
#